data_AF-A0A1G7MU24-F1
#
_entry.id   AF-A0A1G7MU24-F1
#
_cell.length_a   1.000
_cell.length_b   1.000
_cell.length_c   1.000
_cell.angle_alpha   90.00
_cell.angle_beta   90.00
_cell.angle_gamma   90.00
#
_symmetry.space_group_name_H-M   'P 1'
#
loop_
_entity.id
_entity.type
_entity.pdbx_description
1 polymer ?
#
loop_
_entity_poly.entity_id
_entity_poly.type
_entity_poly.pdbx_seq_one_letter_code
_entity_poly.pdbx_strand_id
1 'polypeptide(L)' 'MIKVDTYKYIKDLHIRERKSIRQISREVGLSRQTIRKILYQSLEDVTTYKRQAPPPAPLRNQFGAIIRQ' A
#
# COMPACT_ATOMS: atom_id res chain seq x y z
N MET A 1 14.89 -9.12 -4.44
CA MET A 1 14.39 -9.03 -3.06
C MET A 1 12.91 -8.74 -3.11
N ILE A 2 12.06 -9.72 -2.81
CA ILE A 2 10.61 -9.63 -2.96
C ILE A 2 10.08 -8.71 -1.85
N LYS A 3 9.26 -7.72 -2.20
CA LYS A 3 8.75 -6.70 -1.25
C LYS A 3 8.20 -7.29 0.05
N VAL A 4 7.58 -8.48 -0.02
CA VAL A 4 7.04 -9.22 1.12
C VAL A 4 8.10 -9.48 2.21
N ASP A 5 9.33 -9.81 1.81
CA ASP A 5 10.41 -10.10 2.75
C ASP A 5 10.82 -8.86 3.56
N THR A 6 10.85 -7.70 2.92
CA THR A 6 11.17 -6.43 3.58
C THR A 6 10.17 -6.03 4.66
N TYR A 7 8.86 -6.22 4.43
CA TYR A 7 7.84 -5.89 5.46
C TYR A 7 7.97 -6.80 6.68
N LYS A 8 8.12 -8.11 6.46
CA LYS A 8 8.29 -9.10 7.53
C LYS A 8 9.56 -8.82 8.32
N TYR A 9 10.66 -8.55 7.61
CA TYR A 9 11.95 -8.25 8.23
C TYR A 9 11.89 -7.01 9.14
N ILE A 10 11.27 -5.91 8.68
CA ILE A 10 11.11 -4.69 9.49
C ILE A 10 10.24 -4.93 10.73
N LYS A 11 9.18 -5.75 10.61
CA LYS A 11 8.33 -6.13 11.75
C LYS A 11 9.11 -6.96 12.76
N ASP A 12 9.92 -7.90 12.31
CA ASP A 12 10.74 -8.73 13.19
C ASP A 12 11.78 -7.89 13.95
N LEU A 13 12.45 -6.95 13.27
CA LEU A 13 13.38 -6.00 13.92
C LEU A 13 12.69 -5.18 15.03
N HIS A 14 11.45 -4.76 14.80
CA HIS A 14 10.74 -3.93 15.77
C HIS A 14 10.15 -4.74 16.93
N ILE A 15 9.56 -5.89 16.65
CA ILE A 15 8.81 -6.69 17.64
C ILE A 15 9.74 -7.66 18.38
N ARG A 16 10.58 -8.41 17.65
CA ARG A 16 11.44 -9.46 18.21
C ARG A 16 12.72 -8.86 18.79
N GLU A 17 13.40 -8.00 18.03
CA GLU A 17 14.68 -7.39 18.45
C GLU A 17 14.49 -6.09 19.25
N ARG A 18 13.26 -5.58 19.39
CA ARG A 18 12.93 -4.34 20.12
C ARG A 18 13.72 -3.11 19.66
N LYS A 19 14.19 -3.10 18.41
CA LYS A 19 14.91 -1.95 17.85
C LYS A 19 13.98 -0.75 17.67
N SER A 20 14.53 0.42 17.94
CA SER A 20 13.83 1.68 17.68
C SER A 20 13.70 1.94 16.18
N ILE A 21 12.65 2.66 15.77
CA ILE A 21 12.44 3.09 14.37
C ILE A 21 13.67 3.84 13.82
N ARG A 22 14.40 4.57 14.68
CA ARG A 22 15.63 5.28 14.29
C ARG A 22 16.76 4.33 13.94
N GLN A 23 16.93 3.23 14.69
CA GLN A 23 17.93 2.19 14.39
C GLN A 23 17.57 1.45 13.11
N ILE A 24 16.31 1.00 12.99
CA ILE A 24 15.82 0.30 11.80
C ILE A 24 16.00 1.16 10.54
N SER A 25 15.74 2.47 10.62
CA SER A 25 15.97 3.39 9.51
C SER A 25 17.42 3.45 9.05
N ARG A 26 18.38 3.38 9.97
CA ARG A 26 19.82 3.37 9.65
C ARG A 26 20.25 2.03 9.04
N GLU A 27 19.71 0.92 9.52
CA GLU A 27 20.04 -0.42 9.04
C GLU A 27 19.44 -0.73 7.67
N VAL A 28 18.16 -0.39 7.46
CA VAL A 28 17.41 -0.74 6.24
C VAL A 28 17.54 0.34 5.16
N GLY A 29 17.98 1.56 5.50
CA GLY A 29 18.10 2.68 4.56
C GLY A 29 16.77 3.32 4.15
N LEU A 30 15.66 2.96 4.82
CA LEU A 30 14.35 3.56 4.58
C LEU A 30 14.11 4.77 5.48
N SER A 31 13.27 5.69 5.00
CA SER A 31 12.83 6.82 5.81
C SER A 31 12.05 6.36 7.04
N ARG A 32 12.18 7.09 8.15
CA ARG A 32 11.44 6.80 9.39
C ARG A 32 9.93 6.81 9.18
N GLN A 33 9.43 7.68 8.31
CA GLN A 33 8.01 7.76 7.97
C GLN A 33 7.53 6.53 7.23
N THR A 34 8.34 6.00 6.31
CA THR A 34 8.07 4.74 5.61
C THR A 34 7.98 3.57 6.60
N ILE A 35 8.92 3.49 7.55
CA ILE A 35 8.91 2.44 8.58
C ILE A 35 7.69 2.56 9.49
N ARG A 36 7.30 3.78 9.91
CA ARG A 36 6.05 4.00 10.67
C ARG A 36 4.82 3.50 9.92
N LYS A 37 4.73 3.80 8.62
CA LYS A 37 3.63 3.29 7.79
C LYS A 37 3.65 1.76 7.75
N ILE A 38 4.81 1.14 7.59
CA ILE A 38 4.95 -0.32 7.56
C ILE A 38 4.50 -0.98 8.88
N LEU A 39 4.83 -0.37 10.02
CA LEU A 39 4.57 -0.95 11.34
C LEU A 39 3.13 -0.72 11.80
N TYR A 40 2.56 0.45 11.54
CA TYR A 40 1.31 0.89 12.16
C TYR A 40 0.19 1.17 11.17
N GLN A 41 0.46 1.34 9.88
CA GLN A 41 -0.61 1.50 8.90
C GLN A 41 -1.25 0.14 8.67
N SER A 42 -2.41 -0.08 9.29
CA SER A 42 -3.33 -1.11 8.84
C SER A 42 -3.72 -0.82 7.39
N LEU A 43 -3.72 -1.84 6.52
CA LEU A 43 -4.27 -1.70 5.17
C LEU A 43 -5.77 -1.33 5.20
N GLU A 44 -6.45 -1.55 6.32
CA GLU A 44 -7.84 -1.16 6.54
C GLU A 44 -8.01 0.35 6.76
N ASP A 45 -6.95 1.06 7.19
CA ASP A 45 -6.95 2.52 7.38
C ASP A 45 -6.47 3.28 6.13
N VAL A 46 -6.43 2.62 4.98
CA VAL A 46 -6.32 3.36 3.72
C VAL A 46 -7.64 4.10 3.57
N THR A 47 -7.60 5.43 3.59
CA THR A 47 -8.74 6.30 3.33
C THR A 47 -9.33 5.94 1.95
N THR A 48 -10.27 4.99 1.91
CA THR A 48 -10.98 4.66 0.70
C THR A 48 -11.90 5.83 0.42
N TYR A 49 -11.64 6.56 -0.66
CA TYR A 49 -12.57 7.57 -1.11
C TYR A 49 -13.85 6.87 -1.58
N LYS A 50 -14.97 7.12 -0.90
CA LYS A 50 -16.30 6.77 -1.41
C LYS A 50 -16.68 7.81 -2.46
N ARG A 51 -16.72 7.39 -3.73
CA ARG A 51 -17.32 8.20 -4.80
C ARG A 51 -18.80 8.43 -4.48
N GLN A 52 -19.25 9.68 -4.52
CA GLN A 52 -20.67 10.00 -4.40
C GLN A 52 -21.47 9.63 -5.66
N ALA A 53 -20.83 9.72 -6.83
CA ALA A 53 -21.44 9.37 -8.10
C ALA A 53 -21.09 7.92 -8.50
N PRO A 54 -22.04 7.17 -9.10
CA PRO A 54 -21.71 5.89 -9.70
C PRO A 54 -20.65 6.06 -10.79
N PRO A 55 -19.78 5.05 -11.01
CA PRO A 55 -18.84 5.12 -12.11
C PRO A 55 -19.60 5.29 -13.43
N PRO A 56 -19.04 6.04 -14.40
CA PRO A 56 -19.65 6.13 -15.71
C PRO A 56 -19.83 4.73 -16.29
N ALA A 57 -20.92 4.52 -17.02
CA ALA A 57 -21.17 3.25 -17.68
C ALA A 57 -19.94 2.88 -18.54
N PRO A 58 -19.54 1.60 -18.58
CA PRO A 58 -18.43 1.17 -19.42
C PRO A 58 -18.67 1.62 -20.86
N LEU A 59 -17.59 1.98 -21.58
CA LEU A 59 -17.60 2.52 -22.95
C LEU A 59 -18.28 1.61 -23.99
N ARG A 60 -18.79 0.45 -23.57
CA ARG A 60 -19.54 -0.52 -24.37
C ARG A 60 -20.68 0.12 -25.18
N ASN A 61 -21.33 1.15 -24.63
CA ASN A 61 -22.39 1.87 -25.35
C ASN A 61 -21.86 2.85 -26.41
N GLN A 62 -20.64 3.38 -26.24
CA GLN A 62 -20.01 4.32 -27.18
C GLN A 62 -19.46 3.61 -28.42
N PHE A 63 -19.02 2.36 -28.27
CA PHE A 63 -18.52 1.53 -29.38
C PHE A 63 -19.57 0.56 -29.94
N GLY A 64 -20.85 0.70 -29.55
CA GLY A 64 -21.91 -0.19 -30.03
C GLY A 64 -22.02 -0.25 -31.56
N ALA A 65 -21.64 0.83 -32.25
CA ALA A 65 -21.59 0.88 -33.71
C ALA A 65 -20.44 0.05 -34.32
N ILE A 66 -19.33 -0.11 -33.61
CA ILE A 66 -18.16 -0.90 -34.06
C ILE A 66 -18.36 -2.39 -33.72
N ILE A 67 -18.95 -2.68 -32.56
CA ILE A 67 -19.15 -4.07 -32.09
C ILE A 67 -20.27 -4.81 -32.86
N ARG A 68 -21.19 -4.08 -33.50
CA ARG A 68 -22.32 -4.65 -34.28
C ARG A 68 -22.03 -4.79 -35.78
N GLN A 69 -20.82 -4.46 -36.23
CA GLN A 69 -20.31 -4.82 -37.56
C GLN A 69 -19.74 -6.24 -37.51
#